data_AF-A0A963V223-F1
#
_entry.id   AF-A0A963V223-F1
#
_cell.length_a   1.000
_cell.length_b   1.000
_cell.length_c   1.000
_cell.angle_alpha   90.00
_cell.angle_beta   90.00
_cell.angle_gamma   90.00
#
_symmetry.space_group_name_H-M   'P 1'
#
loop_
_entity.id
_entity.type
_entity.pdbx_description
1 polymer ?
#
loop_
_entity_poly.entity_id
_entity_poly.type
_entity_poly.pdbx_seq_one_letter_code
_entity_poly.pdbx_strand_id
1 'polypeptide(L)'
;MKTAFDAELESRLVRYAAVDTQSDDDSTSSPSTAIQLDLQRMLVSELEGIGAADVRLTDYGAVLATIPATVGHKAPVIALLAHVDTAPAFNATG
;
A
#
# COMPACT_ATOMS: atom_id res chain seq x y z
N MET A 1 -1.27 15.81 -23.45
CA MET A 1 -2.48 16.34 -22.78
C MET A 1 -2.69 15.52 -21.53
N LYS A 2 -2.79 16.12 -20.33
CA LYS A 2 -3.04 15.36 -19.09
C LYS A 2 -4.44 14.73 -19.14
N THR A 3 -4.56 13.49 -18.68
CA THR A 3 -5.80 12.70 -18.62
C THR A 3 -6.37 12.68 -17.19
N ALA A 4 -7.59 12.18 -17.03
CA ALA A 4 -8.16 11.93 -15.70
C ALA A 4 -7.31 10.91 -14.90
N PHE A 5 -6.76 9.91 -15.60
CA PHE A 5 -5.84 8.94 -15.02
C PHE A 5 -4.57 9.60 -14.47
N ASP A 6 -3.97 10.52 -15.23
CA ASP A 6 -2.75 11.21 -14.79
C ASP A 6 -3.01 12.03 -13.52
N ALA A 7 -4.16 12.68 -13.43
CA ALA A 7 -4.55 13.47 -12.25
C ALA A 7 -4.81 12.59 -11.02
N GLU A 8 -5.50 11.46 -11.18
CA GLU A 8 -5.74 10.51 -10.09
C GLU A 8 -4.42 9.88 -9.60
N LEU A 9 -3.56 9.48 -10.54
CA LEU A 9 -2.24 8.91 -10.23
C LEU A 9 -1.38 9.91 -9.46
N GLU A 10 -1.27 11.15 -9.94
CA GLU A 10 -0.53 12.23 -9.29
C GLU A 10 -1.06 12.46 -7.86
N SER A 11 -2.39 12.53 -7.70
CA SER A 11 -3.02 12.71 -6.39
C SER A 11 -2.70 11.58 -5.41
N ARG A 12 -2.83 10.31 -5.83
CA ARG A 12 -2.51 9.14 -5.00
C ARG A 12 -1.04 9.12 -4.62
N LEU A 13 -0.14 9.33 -5.58
CA LEU A 13 1.29 9.34 -5.37
C LEU A 13 1.70 10.39 -4.33
N VAL A 14 1.24 11.64 -4.49
CA VAL A 14 1.56 12.73 -3.56
C VAL A 14 0.97 12.47 -2.17
N ARG A 15 -0.24 11.93 -2.08
CA ARG A 15 -0.85 11.59 -0.77
C ARG A 15 -0.06 10.51 -0.04
N TYR A 16 0.40 9.46 -0.72
CA TYR A 16 1.18 8.41 -0.06
C TYR A 16 2.58 8.88 0.32
N ALA A 17 3.22 9.67 -0.54
CA ALA A 17 4.55 10.23 -0.27
C ALA A 17 4.56 11.21 0.92
N ALA A 18 3.41 11.77 1.30
CA ALA A 18 3.26 12.62 2.48
C ALA A 18 3.12 11.83 3.80
N VAL A 19 3.01 10.50 3.75
CA VAL A 19 2.91 9.65 4.95
C VAL A 19 4.31 9.17 5.34
N ASP A 20 4.71 9.47 6.58
CA ASP A 20 5.96 8.96 7.12
C ASP A 20 5.87 7.43 7.32
N THR A 21 6.75 6.72 6.65
CA THR A 21 6.77 5.26 6.55
C THR A 21 8.20 4.73 6.67
N GLN A 22 9.13 5.54 7.19
CA GLN A 22 10.54 5.17 7.28
C GLN A 22 10.73 3.83 8.01
N SER A 23 11.57 2.95 7.47
CA SER A 23 12.00 1.73 8.14
C SER A 23 13.10 1.98 9.19
N ASP A 24 13.31 1.00 10.05
CA ASP A 24 14.31 1.02 11.13
C ASP A 24 15.09 -0.28 11.08
N ASP A 25 16.35 -0.21 10.64
CA ASP A 25 17.23 -1.36 10.41
C ASP A 25 17.66 -2.03 11.73
N ASP A 26 17.57 -1.33 12.87
CA ASP A 26 17.90 -1.87 14.19
C ASP A 26 16.70 -2.60 14.83
N SER A 27 15.52 -2.52 14.23
CA SER A 27 14.30 -3.12 14.75
C SER A 27 14.26 -4.64 14.58
N THR A 28 13.66 -5.31 15.56
CA THR A 28 13.39 -6.77 15.52
C THR A 28 11.91 -7.11 15.31
N SER A 29 11.06 -6.09 15.14
CA SER A 29 9.63 -6.26 14.86
C SER A 29 9.32 -6.23 13.36
N SER A 30 8.14 -6.74 13.00
CA SER A 30 7.55 -6.57 11.66
C SER A 30 6.14 -5.99 11.83
N PRO A 31 5.85 -4.78 11.34
CA PRO A 31 6.76 -3.86 10.65
C PRO A 31 7.88 -3.35 11.57
N SER A 32 8.96 -2.82 10.99
CA SER A 32 10.10 -2.31 11.76
C SER A 32 9.75 -1.05 12.55
N THR A 33 8.86 -0.21 12.03
CA THR A 33 8.32 0.98 12.69
C THR A 33 6.79 0.97 12.69
N ALA A 34 6.17 1.47 13.76
CA ALA A 34 4.71 1.51 13.87
C ALA A 34 4.07 2.53 12.90
N ILE A 35 4.83 3.55 12.46
CA ILE A 35 4.37 4.59 11.52
C ILE A 35 4.04 4.01 10.14
N GLN A 36 4.68 2.91 9.73
CA GLN A 36 4.33 2.18 8.50
C GLN A 36 2.87 1.73 8.47
N LEU A 37 2.25 1.50 9.64
CA LEU A 37 0.86 1.06 9.73
C LEU A 37 -0.14 2.16 9.30
N ASP A 38 0.26 3.43 9.28
CA ASP A 38 -0.64 4.52 8.90
C ASP A 38 -0.97 4.47 7.41
N LEU A 39 0.04 4.32 6.55
CA LEU A 39 -0.19 4.10 5.12
C LEU A 39 -0.93 2.78 4.87
N GLN A 40 -0.63 1.72 5.63
CA GLN A 40 -1.33 0.45 5.46
C GLN A 40 -2.84 0.53 5.77
N ARG A 41 -3.24 1.25 6.83
CA ARG A 41 -4.66 1.47 7.16
C ARG A 41 -5.37 2.31 6.10
N MET A 42 -4.68 3.29 5.51
CA MET A 42 -5.20 4.01 4.35
C MET A 42 -5.44 3.07 3.16
N LEU A 43 -4.46 2.23 2.82
CA LEU A 43 -4.57 1.27 1.71
C LEU A 43 -5.69 0.25 1.94
N VAL A 44 -5.91 -0.22 3.17
CA VAL A 44 -7.07 -1.08 3.51
C VAL A 44 -8.38 -0.36 3.13
N SER A 45 -8.54 0.87 3.60
CA SER A 45 -9.77 1.66 3.35
C SER A 45 -9.97 1.92 1.85
N GLU A 46 -8.89 2.20 1.12
CA GLU A 46 -8.95 2.45 -0.33
C GLU A 46 -9.24 1.17 -1.12
N LEU A 47 -8.68 0.03 -0.73
CA LEU A 47 -8.94 -1.27 -1.35
C LEU A 47 -10.41 -1.70 -1.15
N GLU A 48 -10.95 -1.52 0.05
CA GLU A 48 -12.37 -1.72 0.33
C GLU A 48 -13.23 -0.77 -0.52
N GLY A 49 -12.84 0.50 -0.63
CA GLY A 49 -13.55 1.53 -1.40
C GLY A 49 -13.61 1.25 -2.90
N ILE A 50 -12.62 0.57 -3.47
CA ILE A 50 -12.62 0.15 -4.90
C ILE A 50 -13.26 -1.23 -5.12
N GLY A 51 -13.76 -1.88 -4.06
CA GLY A 51 -14.46 -3.16 -4.15
C GLY A 51 -13.54 -4.39 -4.20
N ALA A 52 -12.32 -4.30 -3.67
CA ALA A 52 -11.49 -5.49 -3.46
C ALA A 52 -12.12 -6.42 -2.41
N ALA A 53 -11.88 -7.72 -2.56
CA ALA A 53 -12.31 -8.77 -1.63
C ALA A 53 -11.17 -9.19 -0.70
N ASP A 54 -11.51 -9.87 0.41
CA ASP A 54 -10.56 -10.43 1.37
C ASP A 54 -9.52 -9.42 1.90
N VAL A 55 -9.89 -8.14 1.99
CA VAL A 55 -9.00 -7.07 2.44
C VAL A 55 -8.63 -7.31 3.90
N ARG A 56 -7.33 -7.42 4.19
CA ARG A 56 -6.82 -7.60 5.54
C ARG A 56 -5.45 -6.97 5.74
N LEU A 57 -5.25 -6.38 6.90
CA LEU A 57 -3.94 -6.05 7.44
C LEU A 57 -3.48 -7.21 8.33
N THR A 58 -2.36 -7.85 7.99
CA THR A 58 -1.83 -8.99 8.74
C THR A 58 -1.12 -8.53 10.02
N ASP A 59 -0.96 -9.44 10.98
CA ASP A 59 -0.27 -9.17 12.26
C ASP A 59 1.20 -8.77 12.08
N TYR A 60 1.81 -9.15 10.94
CA TYR A 60 3.18 -8.80 10.57
C TYR A 60 3.29 -7.53 9.72
N GLY A 61 2.17 -6.81 9.51
CA GLY A 61 2.14 -5.53 8.81
C GLY A 61 2.21 -5.64 7.30
N ALA A 62 1.40 -6.50 6.68
CA ALA A 62 1.16 -6.47 5.23
C ALA A 62 -0.33 -6.31 4.92
N VAL A 63 -0.65 -5.49 3.92
CA VAL A 63 -2.00 -5.43 3.35
C VAL A 63 -2.13 -6.46 2.24
N LEU A 64 -3.14 -7.33 2.36
CA LEU A 64 -3.50 -8.32 1.34
C LEU A 64 -4.93 -8.07 0.90
N ALA A 65 -5.19 -8.19 -0.40
CA ALA A 65 -6.52 -8.09 -1.00
C ALA A 65 -6.59 -8.87 -2.31
N THR A 66 -7.79 -9.23 -2.71
CA THR A 66 -8.09 -9.98 -3.93
C THR A 66 -8.95 -9.12 -4.86
N ILE A 67 -8.53 -8.94 -6.12
CA ILE A 67 -9.41 -8.43 -7.17
C ILE A 67 -10.12 -9.63 -7.82
N PRO A 68 -11.45 -9.75 -7.73
CA PRO A 68 -12.17 -10.89 -8.30
C PRO A 68 -11.98 -10.99 -9.82
N ALA A 69 -11.93 -12.22 -10.33
CA ALA A 69 -11.86 -12.44 -11.78
C ALA A 69 -13.14 -11.90 -12.46
N THR A 70 -12.95 -11.18 -13.56
CA THR A 70 -14.05 -10.69 -14.40
C THR A 70 -14.43 -11.68 -15.52
N VAL A 71 -13.64 -12.73 -15.69
CA VAL A 71 -13.84 -13.77 -16.70
C VAL A 71 -14.50 -15.01 -16.10
N GLY A 72 -15.42 -15.63 -16.85
CA GLY A 72 -16.15 -16.83 -16.40
C GLY A 72 -15.36 -18.15 -16.53
N HIS A 73 -14.09 -18.12 -16.90
CA HIS A 73 -13.24 -19.29 -17.04
C HIS A 73 -12.07 -19.24 -16.06
N LYS A 74 -11.46 -20.40 -15.78
CA LYS A 74 -10.29 -20.48 -14.92
C LYS A 74 -9.10 -19.79 -15.58
N ALA A 75 -8.60 -18.73 -14.97
CA ALA A 75 -7.37 -18.05 -15.35
C ALA A 75 -6.30 -18.24 -14.25
N PRO A 76 -5.00 -18.12 -14.57
CA PRO A 76 -3.95 -18.09 -13.57
C PRO A 76 -4.12 -16.92 -12.60
N VAL A 77 -3.79 -17.16 -11.33
CA VAL A 77 -3.70 -16.09 -10.32
C VAL A 77 -2.35 -15.38 -10.47
N ILE A 78 -2.37 -14.05 -10.49
CA ILE A 78 -1.18 -13.21 -10.44
C ILE A 78 -1.19 -12.36 -9.18
N ALA A 79 0.00 -12.03 -8.67
CA ALA A 79 0.17 -11.13 -7.53
C ALA A 79 0.97 -9.90 -7.97
N LEU A 80 0.49 -8.72 -7.58
CA LEU A 80 1.23 -7.46 -7.71
C LEU A 80 1.67 -7.06 -6.31
N LEU A 81 2.98 -6.82 -6.13
CA LEU A 81 3.59 -6.56 -4.84
C LEU A 81 4.31 -5.21 -4.88
N ALA A 82 4.18 -4.48 -3.77
CA ALA A 82 4.94 -3.27 -3.48
C ALA A 82 5.24 -3.24 -1.97
N HIS A 83 6.31 -2.55 -1.59
CA HIS A 83 6.60 -2.25 -0.19
C HIS A 83 6.18 -0.81 0.13
N VAL A 84 5.86 -0.54 1.40
CA VAL A 84 5.33 0.76 1.86
C VAL A 84 6.39 1.65 2.50
N ASP A 85 7.49 1.06 2.95
CA ASP A 85 8.52 1.74 3.72
C ASP A 85 9.45 2.57 2.85
N THR A 86 9.99 3.64 3.44
CA THR A 86 11.01 4.48 2.80
C THR A 86 12.37 4.29 3.49
N ALA A 87 13.43 4.47 2.70
CA ALA A 87 14.79 4.22 3.15
C ALA A 87 15.21 5.17 4.29
N PRO A 88 15.96 4.68 5.30
CA PRO A 88 16.34 5.50 6.43
C PRO A 88 17.37 6.60 6.11
N ALA A 89 17.98 6.55 4.92
CA ALA A 89 19.02 7.49 4.49
C ALA A 89 18.53 8.94 4.29
N PHE A 90 17.22 9.16 4.16
CA PHE A 90 16.63 10.50 4.06
C PHE A 90 15.22 10.47 4.66
N ASN A 91 15.03 11.06 5.84
CA ASN A 91 13.77 11.01 6.56
C ASN A 91 12.92 12.26 6.32
N ALA A 92 11.61 12.08 6.24
CA ALA A 92 10.63 13.14 6.00
C ALA A 92 10.36 14.03 7.24
N THR A 93 11.27 14.05 8.21
CA THR A 93 11.18 14.95 9.37
C THR A 93 11.80 16.30 9.02
N GLY A 94 10.96 17.24 8.59
CA GLY A 94 11.30 18.63 8.33
C GLY A 94 10.12 19.54 8.61
#